data_AF-A0A7I6N2Q2-F1
#
_entry.id   AF-A0A7I6N2Q2-F1
#
_cell.length_a   1.000
_cell.length_b   1.000
_cell.length_c   1.000
_cell.angle_alpha   90.00
_cell.angle_beta   90.00
_cell.angle_gamma   90.00
#
_symmetry.space_group_name_H-M   'P 1'
#
loop_
_entity.id
_entity.type
_entity.pdbx_description
1 polymer ?
#
loop_
_entity_poly.entity_id
_entity_poly.type
_entity_poly.pdbx_seq_one_letter_code
_entity_poly.pdbx_strand_id
1 'polypeptide(L)'
;MNCVVEYCKVKFYSQFDSDKLLDKINKNIDPFITEISHEMLYLLDKIVSTDPCSYWNTSVCGQVYELLENLYNNHSDTLEIDETIFEYFLMGYNSYSQLSEIILDLRNFNISQEIKTRLYRLPTYTAILESCLSNFLRVIAFLTGKAINKDYTSQNTLGKLVAVIDANGYEEITKNINVNLRNAINHGKVAVKKERNCDKLCFYYVEKHIPKCLELSMYEFDHVIDSAFDTASGVLLGLSLFINKHLELLNIDTVKREYPAFSLLAMQLSMPGIYCRSISDIDNNKQLNVDIEIENIDRGYISQIATLMSILVFDHYKEYEQYMFSFSNPRMITGWIRYTNQEILDMYTKEKNFAVALKSVIARNDLIIFEPSTEAVDLTEVKYFCFPNHTTDKYKINNIQDASTENRKRLKAHLFIGDIENKQEILEIITNAIDWLKGIKNPPSPTMQRKHGLMEADALYINVYKKDCRTNKELSPNNENFICFVDYNLVEKTTLKNGGLPESIWNKLYHEIIGNLEIAWREGRYFTRHSKKSWA
;
A
#
# COMPACT_ATOMS: atom_id res chain seq x y z
N MET A 1 21.68 1.36 32.49
CA MET A 1 21.19 0.59 31.34
C MET A 1 20.37 -0.58 31.85
N ASN A 2 19.10 -0.74 31.44
CA ASN A 2 18.24 -1.82 31.94
C ASN A 2 18.62 -3.16 31.26
N CYS A 3 18.98 -4.18 32.03
CA CYS A 3 19.37 -5.50 31.51
C CYS A 3 18.26 -6.19 30.70
N VAL A 4 16.97 -5.92 30.96
CA VAL A 4 15.86 -6.49 30.19
C VAL A 4 15.81 -5.88 28.80
N VAL A 5 15.98 -4.56 28.70
CA VAL A 5 16.04 -3.84 27.43
C VAL A 5 17.21 -4.36 26.60
N GLU A 6 18.39 -4.51 27.21
CA GLU A 6 19.56 -5.03 26.50
C GLU A 6 19.37 -6.47 26.02
N TYR A 7 18.78 -7.33 26.86
CA TYR A 7 18.40 -8.69 26.44
C TYR A 7 17.45 -8.67 25.24
N CYS A 8 16.40 -7.84 25.29
CA CYS A 8 15.42 -7.75 24.21
C CYS A 8 16.06 -7.22 22.93
N LYS A 9 16.93 -6.21 23.05
CA LYS A 9 17.69 -5.62 21.95
C LYS A 9 18.54 -6.67 21.26
N VAL A 10 19.40 -7.37 22.00
CA VAL A 10 20.26 -8.44 21.45
C VAL A 10 19.43 -9.56 20.81
N LYS A 11 18.34 -10.00 21.45
CA LYS A 11 17.48 -11.05 20.89
C LYS A 11 16.74 -10.63 19.62
N PHE A 12 16.27 -9.39 19.58
CA PHE A 12 15.58 -8.83 18.42
C PHE A 12 16.52 -8.71 17.23
N TYR A 13 17.68 -8.08 17.38
CA TYR A 13 18.63 -7.94 16.27
C TYR A 13 19.32 -9.25 15.87
N SER A 14 19.37 -10.26 16.76
CA SER A 14 19.86 -11.61 16.39
C SER A 14 18.94 -12.36 15.41
N GLN A 15 17.76 -11.82 15.07
CA GLN A 15 16.88 -12.42 14.06
C GLN A 15 17.40 -12.25 12.62
N PHE A 16 18.36 -11.36 12.40
CA PHE A 16 18.96 -11.11 11.10
C PHE A 16 20.49 -11.04 11.19
N ASP A 17 21.17 -11.53 10.16
CA ASP A 17 22.64 -11.51 10.06
C ASP A 17 23.10 -10.20 9.40
N SER A 18 23.31 -9.17 10.21
CA SER A 18 23.78 -7.85 9.76
C SER A 18 25.18 -7.89 9.16
N ASP A 19 26.04 -8.79 9.63
CA ASP A 19 27.42 -8.90 9.15
C ASP A 19 27.44 -9.40 7.71
N LYS A 20 26.57 -10.35 7.37
CA LYS A 20 26.39 -10.81 5.99
C LYS A 20 25.86 -9.71 5.07
N LEU A 21 24.98 -8.83 5.56
CA LEU A 21 24.52 -7.68 4.79
C LEU A 21 25.65 -6.67 4.59
N LEU A 22 26.41 -6.37 5.64
CA LEU A 22 27.57 -5.49 5.58
C LEU A 22 28.59 -5.96 4.53
N ASP A 23 28.91 -7.26 4.53
CA ASP A 23 29.76 -7.89 3.52
C ASP A 23 29.20 -7.71 2.10
N LYS A 24 27.88 -7.83 1.93
CA LYS A 24 27.22 -7.64 0.64
C LYS A 24 27.29 -6.19 0.18
N ILE A 25 27.07 -5.23 1.08
CA ILE A 25 27.18 -3.80 0.82
C ILE A 25 28.61 -3.45 0.40
N ASN A 26 29.60 -3.82 1.21
CA ASN A 26 31.01 -3.53 0.95
C ASN A 26 31.55 -4.20 -0.33
N LYS A 27 30.94 -5.30 -0.80
CA LYS A 27 31.27 -5.90 -2.11
C LYS A 27 30.69 -5.14 -3.29
N ASN A 28 29.54 -4.49 -3.11
CA ASN A 28 28.78 -3.85 -4.18
C ASN A 28 28.98 -2.34 -4.24
N ILE A 29 29.45 -1.72 -3.15
CA ILE A 29 29.62 -0.27 -3.02
C ILE A 29 31.04 0.02 -2.50
N ASP A 30 31.79 0.84 -3.23
CA ASP A 30 33.10 1.37 -2.84
C ASP A 30 32.93 2.76 -2.20
N PRO A 31 32.27 2.83 -1.03
CA PRO A 31 32.95 3.33 0.15
C PRO A 31 32.77 2.41 1.37
N PHE A 32 33.88 2.16 2.08
CA PHE A 32 33.95 1.27 3.24
C PHE A 32 33.14 1.80 4.44
N ILE A 33 31.96 1.21 4.71
CA ILE A 33 31.31 1.32 6.02
C ILE A 33 31.76 0.15 6.91
N THR A 34 31.92 0.41 8.22
CA THR A 34 32.40 -0.58 9.19
C THR A 34 31.29 -1.29 9.94
N GLU A 35 30.12 -0.69 10.02
CA GLU A 35 28.95 -1.22 10.69
C GLU A 35 27.66 -0.68 10.06
N ILE A 36 26.55 -1.37 10.28
CA ILE A 36 25.22 -0.93 9.87
C ILE A 36 24.43 -0.59 11.14
N SER A 37 24.02 0.66 11.23
CA SER A 37 23.09 1.13 12.25
C SER A 37 21.74 0.43 12.15
N HIS A 38 21.05 0.29 13.28
CA HIS A 38 19.75 -0.37 13.31
C HIS A 38 18.70 0.39 12.49
N GLU A 39 18.78 1.73 12.50
CA GLU A 39 17.97 2.65 11.74
C GLU A 39 18.04 2.39 10.23
N MET A 40 19.22 2.05 9.73
CA MET A 40 19.47 1.90 8.29
C MET A 40 19.40 0.44 7.82
N LEU A 41 19.29 -0.52 8.74
CA LEU A 41 19.40 -1.95 8.46
C LEU A 41 18.42 -2.43 7.38
N TYR A 42 17.12 -2.20 7.58
CA TYR A 42 16.09 -2.61 6.63
C TYR A 42 16.19 -1.86 5.29
N LEU A 43 16.45 -0.55 5.34
CA LEU A 43 16.54 0.29 4.15
C LEU A 43 17.70 -0.17 3.26
N LEU A 44 18.88 -0.35 3.83
CA LEU A 44 20.07 -0.76 3.09
C LEU A 44 19.91 -2.15 2.50
N ASP A 45 19.33 -3.11 3.24
CA ASP A 45 19.01 -4.43 2.67
C ASP A 45 18.04 -4.30 1.49
N LYS A 46 16.94 -3.54 1.65
CA LYS A 46 15.95 -3.34 0.59
C LYS A 46 16.60 -2.84 -0.69
N ILE A 47 17.49 -1.85 -0.59
CA ILE A 47 18.19 -1.27 -1.76
C ILE A 47 19.11 -2.29 -2.43
N VAL A 48 19.84 -3.14 -1.69
CA VAL A 48 20.82 -4.05 -2.32
C VAL A 48 20.26 -5.44 -2.63
N SER A 49 19.07 -5.78 -2.13
CA SER A 49 18.52 -7.14 -2.18
C SER A 49 17.20 -7.26 -2.94
N THR A 50 16.47 -6.16 -3.18
CA THR A 50 15.09 -6.23 -3.69
C THR A 50 14.96 -5.54 -5.04
N ASP A 51 14.37 -6.20 -6.03
CA ASP A 51 14.01 -5.56 -7.30
C ASP A 51 12.77 -4.65 -7.11
N PRO A 52 12.71 -3.47 -7.75
CA PRO A 52 13.72 -2.87 -8.64
C PRO A 52 14.81 -2.06 -7.90
N CYS A 53 14.80 -2.01 -6.57
CA CYS A 53 15.70 -1.16 -5.78
C CYS A 53 17.19 -1.52 -5.92
N SER A 54 17.48 -2.80 -6.21
CA SER A 54 18.79 -3.34 -6.57
C SER A 54 19.45 -2.63 -7.76
N TYR A 55 18.66 -1.94 -8.59
CA TYR A 55 19.15 -1.09 -9.66
C TYR A 55 19.32 0.35 -9.14
N TRP A 56 20.58 0.81 -9.15
CA TRP A 56 20.97 2.15 -8.71
C TRP A 56 22.17 2.63 -9.50
N ASN A 57 22.26 3.95 -9.66
CA ASN A 57 23.36 4.58 -10.37
C ASN A 57 24.59 4.73 -9.46
N THR A 58 25.65 3.98 -9.76
CA THR A 58 26.88 3.97 -8.96
C THR A 58 27.60 5.31 -8.91
N SER A 59 27.68 6.02 -10.04
CA SER A 59 28.30 7.34 -10.09
C SER A 59 27.56 8.36 -9.22
N VAL A 60 26.22 8.31 -9.24
CA VAL A 60 25.38 9.17 -8.41
C VAL A 60 25.59 8.86 -6.92
N CYS A 61 25.56 7.59 -6.54
CA CYS A 61 25.78 7.17 -5.15
C CYS A 61 27.15 7.64 -4.63
N GLY A 62 28.21 7.36 -5.40
CA GLY A 62 29.58 7.75 -5.04
C GLY A 62 29.71 9.27 -4.88
N GLN A 63 29.24 10.04 -5.86
CA GLN A 63 29.29 11.51 -5.79
C GLN A 63 28.52 12.07 -4.60
N VAL A 64 27.31 11.57 -4.33
CA VAL A 64 26.50 12.03 -3.19
C VAL A 64 27.23 11.78 -1.88
N TYR A 65 27.72 10.55 -1.68
CA TYR A 65 28.43 10.18 -0.46
C TYR A 65 29.72 11.00 -0.28
N GLU A 66 30.58 11.06 -1.31
CA GLU A 66 31.86 11.78 -1.25
C GLU A 66 31.68 13.27 -0.96
N LEU A 67 30.71 13.93 -1.61
CA LEU A 67 30.49 15.37 -1.40
C LEU A 67 29.90 15.67 -0.01
N LEU A 68 29.04 14.80 0.53
CA LEU A 68 28.53 14.94 1.90
C LEU A 68 29.62 14.65 2.94
N GLU A 69 30.47 13.65 2.73
CA GLU A 69 31.65 13.41 3.57
C GLU A 69 32.61 14.60 3.57
N ASN A 70 32.88 15.17 2.38
CA ASN A 70 33.69 16.38 2.27
C ASN A 70 33.02 17.57 2.98
N LEU A 71 31.69 17.69 2.89
CA LEU A 71 30.94 18.71 3.62
C LEU A 71 31.11 18.53 5.13
N TYR A 72 30.96 17.30 5.64
CA TYR A 72 31.14 16.95 7.04
C TYR A 72 32.55 17.26 7.54
N ASN A 73 33.57 16.80 6.83
CA ASN A 73 34.96 17.01 7.24
C ASN A 73 35.36 18.49 7.32
N ASN A 74 34.71 19.36 6.56
CA ASN A 74 34.99 20.81 6.56
C ASN A 74 34.08 21.61 7.51
N HIS A 75 32.93 21.06 7.90
CA HIS A 75 31.86 21.79 8.60
C HIS A 75 31.14 20.97 9.69
N SER A 76 31.81 19.99 10.29
CA SER A 76 31.19 19.07 11.26
C SER A 76 30.50 19.78 12.42
N ASP A 77 31.07 20.89 12.91
CA ASP A 77 30.53 21.64 14.05
C ASP A 77 29.20 22.38 13.77
N THR A 78 28.85 22.56 12.50
CA THR A 78 27.63 23.30 12.09
C THR A 78 26.59 22.44 11.42
N LEU A 79 26.92 21.19 11.11
CA LEU A 79 26.02 20.25 10.46
C LEU A 79 25.13 19.57 11.50
N GLU A 80 23.85 19.48 11.17
CA GLU A 80 22.86 18.67 11.89
C GLU A 80 21.76 18.30 10.89
N ILE A 81 21.16 17.14 11.11
CA ILE A 81 19.94 16.69 10.47
C ILE A 81 18.82 16.91 11.48
N ASP A 82 18.22 18.09 11.42
CA ASP A 82 17.05 18.44 12.24
C ASP A 82 15.78 17.74 11.75
N GLU A 83 14.68 17.94 12.48
CA GLU A 83 13.35 17.41 12.15
C GLU A 83 12.93 17.73 10.70
N THR A 84 13.19 18.94 10.20
CA THR A 84 12.78 19.34 8.85
C THR A 84 13.58 18.60 7.77
N ILE A 85 14.90 18.50 7.92
CA ILE A 85 15.75 17.76 6.99
C ILE A 85 15.39 16.28 7.01
N PHE A 86 15.18 15.72 8.20
CA PHE A 86 14.80 14.32 8.34
C PHE A 86 13.39 14.04 7.77
N GLU A 87 12.43 14.95 7.92
CA GLU A 87 11.12 14.84 7.26
C GLU A 87 11.26 14.75 5.74
N TYR A 88 12.10 15.57 5.11
CA TYR A 88 12.34 15.45 3.67
C TYR A 88 12.99 14.12 3.30
N PHE A 89 13.92 13.61 4.10
CA PHE A 89 14.47 12.27 3.90
C PHE A 89 13.36 11.20 3.94
N LEU A 90 12.51 11.23 4.97
CA LEU A 90 11.39 10.29 5.14
C LEU A 90 10.36 10.41 4.02
N MET A 91 10.00 11.62 3.58
CA MET A 91 9.08 11.86 2.46
C MET A 91 9.64 11.27 1.16
N GLY A 92 10.95 11.47 0.90
CA GLY A 92 11.64 10.87 -0.23
C GLY A 92 11.65 9.35 -0.15
N TYR A 93 12.00 8.78 1.00
CA TYR A 93 12.07 7.33 1.23
C TYR A 93 10.71 6.64 1.12
N ASN A 94 9.65 7.24 1.66
CA ASN A 94 8.29 6.70 1.55
C ASN A 94 7.79 6.72 0.11
N SER A 95 8.01 7.84 -0.60
CA SER A 95 7.73 7.94 -2.03
C SER A 95 8.50 6.90 -2.84
N TYR A 96 9.79 6.72 -2.54
CA TYR A 96 10.63 5.69 -3.16
C TYR A 96 10.08 4.28 -2.95
N SER A 97 9.69 3.94 -1.71
CA SER A 97 9.12 2.63 -1.39
C SER A 97 7.81 2.37 -2.15
N GLN A 98 6.91 3.35 -2.22
CA GLN A 98 5.67 3.21 -3.00
C GLN A 98 5.94 3.07 -4.50
N LEU A 99 6.89 3.84 -5.04
CA LEU A 99 7.28 3.77 -6.44
C LEU A 99 7.91 2.41 -6.79
N SER A 100 8.71 1.84 -5.88
CA SER A 100 9.32 0.51 -6.09
C SER A 100 8.26 -0.57 -6.30
N GLU A 101 7.18 -0.55 -5.51
CA GLU A 101 6.05 -1.47 -5.66
C GLU A 101 5.31 -1.24 -6.98
N ILE A 102 5.00 0.03 -7.31
CA ILE A 102 4.33 0.40 -8.57
C ILE A 102 5.13 -0.07 -9.79
N ILE A 103 6.45 0.11 -9.78
CA ILE A 103 7.33 -0.32 -10.88
C ILE A 103 7.37 -1.84 -10.96
N LEU A 104 7.58 -2.53 -9.84
CA LEU A 104 7.59 -4.00 -9.79
C LEU A 104 6.29 -4.59 -10.38
N ASP A 105 5.17 -4.00 -10.00
CA ASP A 105 3.82 -4.42 -10.38
C ASP A 105 3.46 -4.10 -11.83
N LEU A 106 3.62 -2.83 -12.23
CA LEU A 106 3.02 -2.32 -13.47
C LEU A 106 3.99 -2.30 -14.65
N ARG A 107 5.30 -2.37 -14.42
CA ARG A 107 6.30 -2.34 -15.50
C ARG A 107 6.13 -3.51 -16.46
N ASN A 108 5.80 -4.69 -15.95
CA ASN A 108 5.62 -5.89 -16.79
C ASN A 108 4.14 -6.28 -16.97
N PHE A 109 3.22 -5.44 -16.49
CA PHE A 109 1.79 -5.71 -16.61
C PHE A 109 1.32 -5.63 -18.07
N ASN A 110 0.66 -6.69 -18.53
CA ASN A 110 0.29 -6.86 -19.93
C ASN A 110 -1.02 -6.14 -20.26
N ILE A 111 -0.94 -4.82 -20.37
CA ILE A 111 -2.05 -3.93 -20.76
C ILE A 111 -1.71 -3.16 -22.04
N SER A 112 -2.72 -2.59 -22.69
CA SER A 112 -2.51 -1.79 -23.89
C SER A 112 -1.57 -0.62 -23.61
N GLN A 113 -0.71 -0.31 -24.58
CA GLN A 113 0.35 0.70 -24.40
C GLN A 113 -0.21 2.08 -24.08
N GLU A 114 -1.36 2.44 -24.66
CA GLU A 114 -2.05 3.70 -24.37
C GLU A 114 -2.46 3.80 -22.89
N ILE A 115 -3.08 2.75 -22.36
CA ILE A 115 -3.50 2.69 -20.95
C ILE A 115 -2.25 2.69 -20.06
N LYS A 116 -1.23 1.89 -20.39
CA LYS A 116 0.04 1.84 -19.64
C LYS A 116 0.73 3.19 -19.59
N THR A 117 0.73 3.93 -20.69
CA THR A 117 1.31 5.28 -20.72
C THR A 117 0.58 6.23 -19.77
N ARG A 118 -0.77 6.18 -19.76
CA ARG A 118 -1.58 7.08 -18.92
C ARG A 118 -1.59 6.71 -17.44
N LEU A 119 -1.60 5.41 -17.12
CA LEU A 119 -1.71 4.93 -15.74
C LEU A 119 -0.35 4.68 -15.07
N TYR A 120 0.66 4.28 -15.83
CA TYR A 120 1.99 3.93 -15.31
C TYR A 120 3.05 4.94 -15.74
N ARG A 121 3.35 5.08 -17.04
CA ARG A 121 4.57 5.78 -17.48
C ARG A 121 4.63 7.25 -17.08
N LEU A 122 3.62 8.03 -17.47
CA LEU A 122 3.62 9.48 -17.20
C LEU A 122 3.56 9.78 -15.70
N PRO A 123 2.65 9.14 -14.91
CA PRO A 123 2.61 9.37 -13.46
C PRO A 123 3.89 8.93 -12.75
N THR A 124 4.45 7.76 -13.10
CA THR A 124 5.66 7.22 -12.45
C THR A 124 6.86 8.14 -12.67
N TYR A 125 7.11 8.59 -13.91
CA TYR A 125 8.19 9.53 -14.19
C TYR A 125 8.08 10.82 -13.37
N THR A 126 6.88 11.42 -13.36
CA THR A 126 6.64 12.64 -12.58
C THR A 126 6.83 12.41 -11.09
N ALA A 127 6.31 11.31 -10.54
CA ALA A 127 6.41 11.00 -9.11
C ALA A 127 7.85 10.73 -8.67
N ILE A 128 8.66 10.06 -9.49
CA ILE A 128 10.10 9.89 -9.24
C ILE A 128 10.77 11.26 -9.07
N LEU A 129 10.52 12.21 -9.98
CA LEU A 129 11.21 13.51 -9.91
C LEU A 129 10.66 14.46 -8.84
N GLU A 130 9.34 14.56 -8.71
CA GLU A 130 8.68 15.57 -7.87
C GLU A 130 8.45 15.12 -6.43
N SER A 131 8.16 13.83 -6.23
CA SER A 131 7.80 13.28 -4.90
C SER A 131 8.96 12.53 -4.24
N CYS A 132 9.81 11.87 -5.02
CA CYS A 132 10.98 11.16 -4.50
C CYS A 132 12.24 12.04 -4.55
N LEU A 133 12.79 12.26 -5.74
CA LEU A 133 14.08 12.90 -5.93
C LEU A 133 14.10 14.33 -5.38
N SER A 134 13.09 15.15 -5.65
CA SER A 134 13.03 16.53 -5.12
C SER A 134 13.15 16.60 -3.59
N ASN A 135 12.63 15.61 -2.86
CA ASN A 135 12.76 15.58 -1.41
C ASN A 135 14.20 15.23 -0.98
N PHE A 136 14.85 14.27 -1.64
CA PHE A 136 16.27 14.02 -1.41
C PHE A 136 17.16 15.22 -1.80
N LEU A 137 16.84 15.93 -2.87
CA LEU A 137 17.56 17.15 -3.23
C LEU A 137 17.38 18.25 -2.19
N ARG A 138 16.22 18.34 -1.51
CA ARG A 138 16.05 19.25 -0.36
C ARG A 138 16.97 18.89 0.78
N VAL A 139 17.11 17.60 1.10
CA VAL A 139 18.07 17.13 2.13
C VAL A 139 19.49 17.62 1.80
N ILE A 140 19.97 17.33 0.60
CA ILE A 140 21.33 17.73 0.16
C ILE A 140 21.46 19.26 0.16
N ALA A 141 20.49 19.98 -0.39
CA ALA A 141 20.53 21.44 -0.48
C ALA A 141 20.54 22.08 0.92
N PHE A 142 19.75 21.58 1.87
CA PHE A 142 19.63 22.17 3.19
C PHE A 142 20.89 21.92 4.03
N LEU A 143 21.43 20.69 3.99
CA LEU A 143 22.74 20.39 4.61
C LEU A 143 23.85 21.26 4.02
N THR A 144 23.92 21.34 2.69
CA THR A 144 24.91 22.19 2.01
C THR A 144 24.74 23.66 2.40
N GLY A 145 23.51 24.16 2.43
CA GLY A 145 23.19 25.53 2.82
C GLY A 145 23.59 25.87 4.24
N LYS A 146 23.32 24.97 5.20
CA LYS A 146 23.77 25.12 6.60
C LYS A 146 25.30 25.21 6.68
N ALA A 147 26.01 24.28 6.04
CA ALA A 147 27.47 24.25 6.07
C ALA A 147 28.14 25.51 5.50
N ILE A 148 27.62 26.06 4.40
CA ILE A 148 28.22 27.22 3.72
C ILE A 148 27.52 28.55 4.03
N ASN A 149 26.62 28.58 5.02
CA ASN A 149 25.84 29.74 5.43
C ASN A 149 25.05 30.40 4.28
N LYS A 150 24.36 29.58 3.46
CA LYS A 150 23.45 30.02 2.41
C LYS A 150 22.05 29.47 2.65
N ASP A 151 21.04 30.32 2.51
CA ASP A 151 19.65 29.90 2.62
C ASP A 151 19.13 29.30 1.30
N TYR A 152 18.97 27.97 1.29
CA TYR A 152 18.35 27.23 0.19
C TYR A 152 16.89 26.82 0.46
N THR A 153 16.31 27.20 1.61
CA THR A 153 14.96 26.76 2.03
C THR A 153 13.82 27.28 1.12
N SER A 154 14.07 28.38 0.40
CA SER A 154 13.13 28.96 -0.56
C SER A 154 13.11 28.25 -1.93
N GLN A 155 14.03 27.32 -2.18
CA GLN A 155 14.20 26.65 -3.47
C GLN A 155 13.33 25.38 -3.55
N ASN A 156 12.01 25.58 -3.70
CA ASN A 156 11.04 24.49 -3.56
C ASN A 156 10.58 23.81 -4.86
N THR A 157 10.96 24.32 -6.03
CA THR A 157 10.60 23.69 -7.31
C THR A 157 11.75 22.84 -7.83
N LEU A 158 11.46 21.72 -8.52
CA LEU A 158 12.49 20.84 -9.08
C LEU A 158 13.55 21.60 -9.90
N GLY A 159 13.14 22.56 -10.74
CA GLY A 159 14.10 23.32 -11.55
C GLY A 159 15.06 24.18 -10.72
N LYS A 160 14.58 24.76 -9.61
CA LYS A 160 15.40 25.51 -8.66
C LYS A 160 16.34 24.59 -7.87
N LEU A 161 15.82 23.44 -7.42
CA LEU A 161 16.62 22.42 -6.74
C LEU A 161 17.75 21.91 -7.64
N VAL A 162 17.45 21.55 -8.89
CA VAL A 162 18.45 21.11 -9.87
C VAL A 162 19.55 22.16 -10.03
N ALA A 163 19.21 23.45 -10.14
CA ALA A 163 20.21 24.51 -10.24
C ALA A 163 21.09 24.65 -8.99
N VAL A 164 20.53 24.47 -7.79
CA VAL A 164 21.30 24.48 -6.54
C VAL A 164 22.24 23.27 -6.45
N ILE A 165 21.73 22.09 -6.78
CA ILE A 165 22.47 20.83 -6.74
C ILE A 165 23.66 20.88 -7.73
N ASP A 166 23.42 21.33 -8.96
CA ASP A 166 24.45 21.52 -10.00
C ASP A 166 25.54 22.50 -9.54
N ALA A 167 25.13 23.66 -9.00
CA ALA A 167 26.05 24.69 -8.54
C ALA A 167 26.93 24.27 -7.35
N ASN A 168 26.56 23.19 -6.65
CA ASN A 168 27.33 22.62 -5.54
C ASN A 168 28.07 21.32 -5.95
N GLY A 169 28.19 21.03 -7.25
CA GLY A 169 29.06 19.97 -7.78
C GLY A 169 28.41 18.60 -7.93
N TYR A 170 27.10 18.47 -7.68
CA TYR A 170 26.36 17.21 -7.80
C TYR A 170 25.88 16.93 -9.24
N GLU A 171 26.78 17.05 -10.22
CA GLU A 171 26.47 16.97 -11.65
C GLU A 171 25.96 15.58 -12.12
N GLU A 172 26.33 14.49 -11.45
CA GLU A 172 25.86 13.15 -11.82
C GLU A 172 24.35 13.00 -11.57
N ILE A 173 23.81 13.69 -10.56
CA ILE A 173 22.38 13.73 -10.30
C ILE A 173 21.66 14.47 -11.43
N THR A 174 22.15 15.66 -11.79
CA THR A 174 21.44 16.59 -12.67
C THR A 174 21.40 16.10 -14.12
N LYS A 175 22.40 15.33 -14.57
CA LYS A 175 22.46 14.69 -15.91
C LYS A 175 21.23 13.84 -16.24
N ASN A 176 20.62 13.21 -15.23
CA ASN A 176 19.51 12.28 -15.41
C ASN A 176 18.13 12.92 -15.15
N ILE A 177 18.07 14.23 -14.87
CA ILE A 177 16.83 14.95 -14.61
C ILE A 177 16.45 15.83 -15.81
N ASN A 178 15.36 15.48 -16.50
CA ASN A 178 14.82 16.30 -17.57
C ASN A 178 13.62 17.14 -17.09
N VAL A 179 13.91 18.35 -16.59
CA VAL A 179 12.91 19.30 -16.09
C VAL A 179 11.89 19.68 -17.18
N ASN A 180 12.32 19.77 -18.44
CA ASN A 180 11.44 20.10 -19.56
C ASN A 180 10.44 18.98 -19.85
N LEU A 181 10.89 17.73 -19.83
CA LEU A 181 10.04 16.54 -19.98
C LEU A 181 8.99 16.48 -18.87
N ARG A 182 9.43 16.64 -17.61
CA ARG A 182 8.54 16.70 -16.44
C ARG A 182 7.49 17.80 -16.55
N ASN A 183 7.91 19.01 -16.93
CA ASN A 183 7.00 20.15 -17.13
C ASN A 183 5.98 19.89 -18.25
N ALA A 184 6.41 19.26 -19.36
CA ALA A 184 5.49 18.90 -20.44
C ALA A 184 4.40 17.94 -19.95
N ILE A 185 4.76 16.96 -19.13
CA ILE A 185 3.80 16.01 -18.52
C ILE A 185 2.83 16.72 -17.60
N ASN A 186 3.32 17.51 -16.63
CA ASN A 186 2.48 18.20 -15.65
C ASN A 186 1.49 19.19 -16.27
N HIS A 187 1.84 19.80 -17.40
CA HIS A 187 0.98 20.72 -18.13
C HIS A 187 0.14 20.05 -19.23
N GLY A 188 0.11 18.71 -19.29
CA GLY A 188 -0.69 17.96 -20.26
C GLY A 188 -0.20 18.09 -21.72
N LYS A 189 1.03 18.58 -21.93
CA LYS A 189 1.62 18.81 -23.25
C LYS A 189 2.27 17.55 -23.83
N VAL A 190 1.52 16.45 -23.81
CA VAL A 190 1.95 15.11 -24.25
C VAL A 190 0.95 14.56 -25.27
N ALA A 191 1.45 14.22 -26.46
CA ALA A 191 0.68 13.58 -27.51
C ALA A 191 1.23 12.20 -27.86
N VAL A 192 0.35 11.28 -28.27
CA VAL A 192 0.74 9.99 -28.85
C VAL A 192 0.63 10.11 -30.36
N LYS A 193 1.75 9.91 -31.06
CA LYS A 193 1.84 9.91 -32.51
C LYS A 193 1.90 8.47 -32.99
N LYS A 194 0.86 8.03 -33.69
CA LYS A 194 0.79 6.69 -34.28
C LYS A 194 1.66 6.64 -35.53
N GLU A 195 2.70 5.82 -35.52
CA GLU A 195 3.55 5.56 -36.69
C GLU A 195 3.43 4.10 -37.10
N ARG A 196 3.75 3.78 -38.37
CA ARG A 196 3.56 2.41 -38.92
C ARG A 196 4.33 1.33 -38.18
N ASN A 197 5.45 1.68 -37.55
CA ASN A 197 6.39 0.73 -36.96
C ASN A 197 6.41 0.75 -35.42
N CYS A 198 6.16 1.91 -34.80
CA CYS A 198 6.12 2.06 -33.35
C CYS A 198 5.44 3.38 -32.98
N ASP A 199 4.51 3.36 -32.02
CA ASP A 199 3.93 4.59 -31.48
C ASP A 199 4.98 5.41 -30.74
N LYS A 200 4.95 6.73 -30.93
CA LYS A 200 5.84 7.68 -30.26
C LYS A 200 5.08 8.61 -29.32
N LEU A 201 5.76 9.03 -28.26
CA LEU A 201 5.36 10.08 -27.35
C LEU A 201 6.05 11.37 -27.75
N CYS A 202 5.25 12.41 -27.97
CA CYS A 202 5.71 13.76 -28.28
C CYS A 202 5.49 14.65 -27.05
N PHE A 203 6.58 15.19 -26.51
CA PHE A 203 6.57 16.08 -25.35
C PHE A 203 6.89 17.51 -25.79
N TYR A 204 5.93 18.42 -25.64
CA TYR A 204 6.06 19.80 -26.08
C TYR A 204 6.42 20.73 -24.92
N TYR A 205 7.50 21.48 -25.08
CA TYR A 205 7.98 22.44 -24.09
C TYR A 205 8.54 23.70 -24.76
N VAL A 206 8.85 24.72 -23.97
CA VAL A 206 9.45 25.97 -24.44
C VAL A 206 10.80 26.12 -23.77
N GLU A 207 11.84 26.32 -24.56
CA GLU A 207 13.19 26.57 -24.07
C GLU A 207 13.71 27.85 -24.72
N LYS A 208 14.14 28.82 -23.90
CA LYS A 208 14.58 30.16 -24.37
C LYS A 208 13.58 30.81 -25.34
N HIS A 209 12.29 30.74 -25.00
CA HIS A 209 11.15 31.23 -25.81
C HIS A 209 10.93 30.51 -27.16
N ILE A 210 11.63 29.41 -27.43
CA ILE A 210 11.47 28.62 -28.65
C ILE A 210 10.67 27.34 -28.31
N PRO A 211 9.54 27.08 -28.99
CA PRO A 211 8.83 25.81 -28.87
C PRO A 211 9.71 24.66 -29.35
N LYS A 212 9.82 23.61 -28.53
CA LYS A 212 10.53 22.37 -28.83
C LYS A 212 9.63 21.16 -28.64
N CYS A 213 9.96 20.08 -29.34
CA CYS A 213 9.34 18.78 -29.21
C CYS A 213 10.42 17.74 -28.99
N LEU A 214 10.29 16.93 -27.94
CA LEU A 214 11.06 15.71 -27.78
C LEU A 214 10.18 14.53 -28.18
N GLU A 215 10.60 13.76 -29.17
CA GLU A 215 9.94 12.52 -29.57
C GLU A 215 10.70 11.33 -28.98
N LEU A 216 9.99 10.46 -28.26
CA LEU A 216 10.51 9.20 -27.72
C LEU A 216 9.57 8.05 -28.10
N SER A 217 10.11 6.91 -28.50
CA SER A 217 9.35 5.66 -28.49
C SER A 217 8.96 5.26 -27.06
N MET A 218 7.99 4.36 -26.93
CA MET A 218 7.54 3.88 -25.62
C MET A 218 8.68 3.23 -24.82
N TYR A 219 9.54 2.47 -25.50
CA TYR A 219 10.69 1.81 -24.88
C TYR A 219 11.78 2.80 -24.44
N GLU A 220 12.06 3.82 -25.25
CA GLU A 220 12.98 4.89 -24.86
C GLU A 220 12.45 5.65 -23.63
N PHE A 221 11.14 5.87 -23.53
CA PHE A 221 10.57 6.49 -22.35
C PHE A 221 10.57 5.58 -21.11
N ASP A 222 10.38 4.26 -21.29
CA ASP A 222 10.57 3.29 -20.21
C ASP A 222 12.02 3.35 -19.66
N HIS A 223 13.02 3.46 -20.53
CA HIS A 223 14.41 3.67 -20.11
C HIS A 223 14.66 5.00 -19.38
N VAL A 224 13.97 6.07 -19.78
CA VAL A 224 14.05 7.36 -19.07
C VAL A 224 13.46 7.24 -17.67
N ILE A 225 12.41 6.44 -17.48
CA ILE A 225 11.85 6.13 -16.15
C ILE A 225 12.86 5.32 -15.34
N ASP A 226 13.43 4.25 -15.91
CA ASP A 226 14.41 3.41 -15.24
C ASP A 226 15.63 4.24 -14.78
N SER A 227 16.21 5.05 -15.67
CA SER A 227 17.35 5.91 -15.35
C SER A 227 17.03 6.94 -14.24
N ALA A 228 15.84 7.53 -14.26
CA ALA A 228 15.40 8.44 -13.21
C ALA A 228 15.22 7.71 -11.87
N PHE A 229 14.69 6.48 -11.89
CA PHE A 229 14.54 5.66 -10.70
C PHE A 229 15.90 5.23 -10.14
N ASP A 230 16.80 4.74 -10.98
CA ASP A 230 18.16 4.35 -10.60
C ASP A 230 18.97 5.53 -10.04
N THR A 231 18.73 6.73 -10.56
CA THR A 231 19.28 7.98 -10.01
C THR A 231 18.73 8.24 -8.61
N ALA A 232 17.42 8.12 -8.40
CA ALA A 232 16.82 8.27 -7.07
C ALA A 232 17.31 7.19 -6.08
N SER A 233 17.45 5.94 -6.52
CA SER A 233 18.05 4.85 -5.74
C SER A 233 19.49 5.20 -5.34
N GLY A 234 20.30 5.72 -6.27
CA GLY A 234 21.68 6.14 -6.01
C GLY A 234 21.77 7.28 -4.99
N VAL A 235 20.89 8.29 -5.09
CA VAL A 235 20.83 9.39 -4.12
C VAL A 235 20.41 8.88 -2.74
N LEU A 236 19.36 8.06 -2.66
CA LEU A 236 18.90 7.46 -1.41
C LEU A 236 20.00 6.64 -0.75
N LEU A 237 20.71 5.81 -1.53
CA LEU A 237 21.80 4.98 -1.02
C LEU A 237 22.96 5.83 -0.50
N GLY A 238 23.41 6.85 -1.25
CA GLY A 238 24.45 7.77 -0.81
C GLY A 238 24.09 8.52 0.46
N LEU A 239 22.85 9.03 0.56
CA LEU A 239 22.33 9.64 1.79
C LEU A 239 22.30 8.66 2.96
N SER A 240 21.83 7.44 2.72
CA SER A 240 21.69 6.43 3.78
C SER A 240 23.05 5.97 4.32
N LEU A 241 24.06 5.83 3.44
CA LEU A 241 25.44 5.53 3.86
C LEU A 241 26.04 6.66 4.69
N PHE A 242 25.82 7.92 4.28
CA PHE A 242 26.27 9.09 5.03
C PHE A 242 25.61 9.15 6.42
N ILE A 243 24.28 9.03 6.50
CA ILE A 243 23.55 9.07 7.77
C ILE A 243 23.94 7.86 8.65
N ASN A 244 24.12 6.67 8.06
CA ASN A 244 24.57 5.48 8.78
C ASN A 244 25.90 5.69 9.50
N LYS A 245 26.84 6.39 8.85
CA LYS A 245 28.15 6.69 9.41
C LYS A 245 28.12 7.83 10.42
N HIS A 246 27.19 8.78 10.23
CA HIS A 246 27.07 10.01 10.99
C HIS A 246 25.74 10.13 11.72
N LEU A 247 25.33 9.07 12.43
CA LEU A 247 24.08 9.06 13.18
C LEU A 247 24.02 10.16 14.24
N GLU A 248 25.18 10.59 14.76
CA GLU A 248 25.31 11.69 15.71
C GLU A 248 24.78 13.03 15.18
N LEU A 249 24.65 13.17 13.85
CA LEU A 249 24.06 14.36 13.23
C LEU A 249 22.54 14.42 13.38
N LEU A 250 21.86 13.30 13.69
CA LEU A 250 20.41 13.28 13.87
C LEU A 250 20.02 14.05 15.13
N ASN A 251 19.39 15.20 14.96
CA ASN A 251 18.89 16.06 16.04
C ASN A 251 17.35 16.05 16.03
N ILE A 252 16.78 14.92 16.47
CA ILE A 252 15.32 14.68 16.48
C ILE A 252 14.82 14.68 17.93
N ASP A 253 13.84 15.52 18.24
CA ASP A 253 13.22 15.52 19.56
C ASP A 253 12.29 14.30 19.72
N THR A 254 12.86 13.23 20.27
CA THR A 254 12.11 12.00 20.55
C THR A 254 11.03 12.17 21.61
N VAL A 255 11.01 13.26 22.39
CA VAL A 255 10.00 13.51 23.42
C VAL A 255 8.70 14.05 22.83
N LYS A 256 8.77 14.81 21.72
CA LYS A 256 7.58 15.40 21.06
C LYS A 256 6.58 14.37 20.54
N ARG A 257 7.01 13.13 20.29
CA ARG A 257 6.15 12.03 19.76
C ARG A 257 5.47 12.42 18.44
N GLU A 258 6.18 13.17 17.60
CA GLU A 258 5.72 13.56 16.28
C GLU A 258 6.21 12.57 15.22
N TYR A 259 5.74 12.76 13.98
CA TYR A 259 6.06 11.89 12.84
C TYR A 259 7.56 11.56 12.68
N PRO A 260 8.51 12.51 12.82
CA PRO A 260 9.95 12.21 12.72
C PRO A 260 10.44 11.25 13.81
N ALA A 261 10.02 11.47 15.06
CA ALA A 261 10.40 10.65 16.20
C ALA A 261 9.84 9.22 16.09
N PHE A 262 8.58 9.08 15.69
CA PHE A 262 7.97 7.78 15.46
C PHE A 262 8.58 7.05 14.27
N SER A 263 8.92 7.76 13.20
CA SER A 263 9.57 7.17 12.03
C SER A 263 10.98 6.68 12.34
N LEU A 264 11.76 7.43 13.13
CA LEU A 264 13.09 7.00 13.57
C LEU A 264 13.02 5.71 14.40
N LEU A 265 12.08 5.63 15.35
CA LEU A 265 11.88 4.39 16.12
C LEU A 265 11.38 3.23 15.23
N ALA A 266 10.50 3.49 14.27
CA ALA A 266 10.06 2.48 13.31
C ALA A 266 11.21 1.95 12.45
N MET A 267 12.12 2.83 12.01
CA MET A 267 13.35 2.47 11.32
C MET A 267 14.25 1.58 12.19
N GLN A 268 14.48 1.96 13.46
CA GLN A 268 15.24 1.13 14.42
C GLN A 268 14.62 -0.26 14.62
N LEU A 269 13.28 -0.33 14.61
CA LEU A 269 12.52 -1.56 14.81
C LEU A 269 12.28 -2.34 13.49
N SER A 270 13.01 -2.00 12.43
CA SER A 270 12.88 -2.65 11.13
C SER A 270 14.15 -3.41 10.75
N MET A 271 13.98 -4.66 10.33
CA MET A 271 15.01 -5.50 9.74
C MET A 271 14.41 -6.42 8.68
N PRO A 272 15.21 -7.03 7.80
CA PRO A 272 14.68 -7.98 6.83
C PRO A 272 13.88 -9.10 7.51
N GLY A 273 12.68 -9.37 7.01
CA GLY A 273 11.71 -10.30 7.62
C GLY A 273 10.81 -9.72 8.72
N ILE A 274 11.16 -8.57 9.32
CA ILE A 274 10.35 -7.86 10.33
C ILE A 274 10.40 -6.35 10.06
N TYR A 275 9.40 -5.82 9.37
CA TYR A 275 9.34 -4.41 8.99
C TYR A 275 8.28 -3.66 9.82
N CYS A 276 8.72 -2.70 10.63
CA CYS A 276 7.82 -1.80 11.34
C CYS A 276 7.39 -0.67 10.39
N ARG A 277 6.19 -0.78 9.80
CA ARG A 277 5.69 0.17 8.81
C ARG A 277 5.40 1.54 9.39
N SER A 278 4.84 1.58 10.59
CA SER A 278 4.41 2.82 11.22
C SER A 278 4.25 2.64 12.72
N ILE A 279 4.50 3.74 13.43
CA ILE A 279 4.12 3.93 14.82
C ILE A 279 3.20 5.14 14.87
N SER A 280 2.08 5.01 15.57
CA SER A 280 1.09 6.07 15.74
C SER A 280 0.42 5.93 17.09
N ASP A 281 -0.17 7.00 17.62
CA ASP A 281 -0.86 6.95 18.89
C ASP A 281 -2.33 7.35 18.79
N ILE A 282 -3.04 7.09 19.87
CA ILE A 282 -4.37 7.64 20.14
C ILE A 282 -4.21 8.71 21.22
N ASP A 283 -4.71 9.92 20.94
CA ASP A 283 -4.64 11.10 21.82
C ASP A 283 -4.75 10.79 23.32
N ASN A 284 -4.04 11.59 24.13
CA ASN A 284 -3.96 11.51 25.58
C ASN A 284 -3.31 10.22 26.11
N ASN A 285 -2.28 9.72 25.42
CA ASN A 285 -1.51 8.55 25.83
C ASN A 285 -2.36 7.29 26.08
N LYS A 286 -3.51 7.15 25.41
CA LYS A 286 -4.38 5.98 25.62
C LYS A 286 -3.79 4.71 25.05
N GLN A 287 -3.26 4.79 23.83
CA GLN A 287 -2.71 3.63 23.16
C GLN A 287 -1.62 4.06 22.18
N LEU A 288 -0.52 3.32 22.18
CA LEU A 288 0.50 3.39 21.12
C LEU A 288 0.33 2.19 20.19
N ASN A 289 0.23 2.43 18.89
CA ASN A 289 0.06 1.45 17.84
C ASN A 289 1.37 1.26 17.09
N VAL A 290 1.74 0.00 16.87
CA VAL A 290 2.93 -0.40 16.14
C VAL A 290 2.49 -1.40 15.06
N ASP A 291 2.59 -0.98 13.80
CA ASP A 291 2.15 -1.79 12.65
C ASP A 291 3.32 -2.50 12.00
N ILE A 292 3.26 -3.83 11.97
CA ILE A 292 4.37 -4.69 11.59
C ILE A 292 3.97 -5.56 10.40
N GLU A 293 4.86 -5.62 9.41
CA GLU A 293 4.88 -6.64 8.38
C GLU A 293 5.90 -7.71 8.74
N ILE A 294 5.48 -8.97 8.72
CA ILE A 294 6.31 -10.08 9.17
C ILE A 294 6.28 -11.22 8.17
N GLU A 295 7.44 -11.71 7.76
CA GLU A 295 7.55 -12.82 6.81
C GLU A 295 7.26 -14.17 7.48
N ASN A 296 7.79 -14.37 8.68
CA ASN A 296 7.54 -15.59 9.44
C ASN A 296 6.17 -15.54 10.11
N ILE A 297 5.29 -16.40 9.59
CA ILE A 297 3.87 -16.52 9.94
C ILE A 297 3.60 -17.46 11.14
N ASP A 298 4.63 -18.01 11.78
CA ASP A 298 4.46 -18.83 12.98
C ASP A 298 3.92 -17.99 14.15
N ARG A 299 2.86 -18.48 14.80
CA ARG A 299 2.17 -17.76 15.89
C ARG A 299 3.06 -17.55 17.11
N GLY A 300 3.92 -18.52 17.42
CA GLY A 300 4.87 -18.43 18.52
C GLY A 300 5.93 -17.37 18.25
N TYR A 301 6.46 -17.38 17.02
CA TYR A 301 7.41 -16.37 16.54
C TYR A 301 6.81 -14.96 16.57
N ILE A 302 5.62 -14.74 16.00
CA ILE A 302 4.93 -13.45 16.04
C ILE A 302 4.77 -12.97 17.50
N SER A 303 4.32 -13.86 18.39
CA SER A 303 4.14 -13.52 19.81
C SER A 303 5.47 -13.15 20.48
N GLN A 304 6.55 -13.85 20.14
CA GLN A 304 7.89 -13.55 20.64
C GLN A 304 8.35 -12.17 20.17
N ILE A 305 8.26 -11.87 18.87
CA ILE A 305 8.65 -10.58 18.30
C ILE A 305 7.85 -9.44 18.93
N ALA A 306 6.53 -9.58 19.04
CA ALA A 306 5.67 -8.61 19.73
C ALA A 306 6.14 -8.34 21.16
N THR A 307 6.50 -9.40 21.89
CA THR A 307 6.95 -9.29 23.28
C THR A 307 8.28 -8.55 23.38
N LEU A 308 9.24 -8.87 22.50
CA LEU A 308 10.54 -8.18 22.45
C LEU A 308 10.35 -6.69 22.12
N MET A 309 9.58 -6.38 21.07
CA MET A 309 9.29 -5.02 20.66
C MET A 309 8.52 -4.24 21.73
N SER A 310 7.65 -4.89 22.51
CA SER A 310 6.93 -4.23 23.59
C SER A 310 7.86 -3.60 24.63
N ILE A 311 8.95 -4.28 24.99
CA ILE A 311 9.97 -3.74 25.90
C ILE A 311 10.75 -2.59 25.26
N LEU A 312 11.13 -2.73 23.99
CA LEU A 312 11.89 -1.71 23.27
C LEU A 312 11.07 -0.43 23.13
N VAL A 313 9.83 -0.53 22.65
CA VAL A 313 8.92 0.61 22.49
C VAL A 313 8.60 1.27 23.84
N PHE A 314 8.35 0.46 24.88
CA PHE A 314 8.11 0.98 26.23
C PHE A 314 9.31 1.73 26.78
N ASP A 315 10.55 1.35 26.46
CA ASP A 315 11.73 2.07 26.95
C ASP A 315 11.79 3.51 26.43
N HIS A 316 11.30 3.75 25.21
CA HIS A 316 11.19 5.08 24.61
C HIS A 316 9.95 5.85 25.10
N TYR A 317 8.82 5.17 25.24
CA TYR A 317 7.54 5.80 25.56
C TYR A 317 6.79 5.05 26.66
N LYS A 318 6.95 5.47 27.92
CA LYS A 318 6.45 4.75 29.11
C LYS A 318 5.05 5.16 29.54
N GLU A 319 4.50 6.21 28.95
CA GLU A 319 3.35 6.93 29.47
C GLU A 319 2.02 6.43 28.91
N TYR A 320 2.06 5.50 27.95
CA TYR A 320 0.86 4.97 27.31
C TYR A 320 0.17 3.93 28.17
N GLU A 321 -1.16 3.99 28.29
CA GLU A 321 -1.94 3.00 29.04
C GLU A 321 -1.85 1.60 28.40
N GLN A 322 -1.78 1.53 27.07
CA GLN A 322 -1.75 0.29 26.29
C GLN A 322 -0.84 0.40 25.05
N TYR A 323 -0.34 -0.74 24.59
CA TYR A 323 0.54 -0.87 23.44
C TYR A 323 0.01 -1.97 22.53
N MET A 324 -0.41 -1.60 21.33
CA MET A 324 -1.00 -2.50 20.34
C MET A 324 0.00 -2.78 19.22
N PHE A 325 0.34 -4.05 19.03
CA PHE A 325 1.21 -4.53 17.98
C PHE A 325 0.36 -5.25 16.94
N SER A 326 0.20 -4.67 15.76
CA SER A 326 -0.54 -5.25 14.65
C SER A 326 0.42 -5.98 13.72
N PHE A 327 0.05 -7.16 13.22
CA PHE A 327 0.88 -7.97 12.34
C PHE A 327 0.14 -8.28 11.05
N SER A 328 0.83 -8.13 9.93
CA SER A 328 0.27 -8.45 8.63
C SER A 328 1.27 -9.23 7.78
N ASN A 329 0.73 -10.09 6.92
CA ASN A 329 1.45 -10.87 5.93
C ASN A 329 0.48 -11.11 4.76
N PRO A 330 0.95 -11.18 3.50
CA PRO A 330 0.08 -11.47 2.34
C PRO A 330 -0.78 -12.74 2.47
N ARG A 331 -0.38 -13.66 3.35
CA ARG A 331 -1.03 -14.97 3.60
C ARG A 331 -1.93 -15.02 4.82
N MET A 332 -2.06 -13.92 5.57
CA MET A 332 -2.79 -13.89 6.84
C MET A 332 -3.73 -12.69 6.92
N ILE A 333 -4.85 -12.86 7.62
CA ILE A 333 -5.62 -11.71 8.10
C ILE A 333 -4.76 -10.97 9.13
N THR A 334 -4.83 -9.63 9.15
CA THR A 334 -4.16 -8.82 10.16
C THR A 334 -4.53 -9.29 11.57
N GLY A 335 -3.52 -9.71 12.33
CA GLY A 335 -3.63 -10.05 13.74
C GLY A 335 -3.11 -8.94 14.62
N TRP A 336 -3.29 -9.06 15.94
CA TRP A 336 -2.73 -8.13 16.91
C TRP A 336 -2.44 -8.78 18.27
N ILE A 337 -1.55 -8.13 19.02
CA ILE A 337 -1.30 -8.39 20.43
C ILE A 337 -1.31 -7.05 21.16
N ARG A 338 -2.09 -6.95 22.25
CA ARG A 338 -2.18 -5.72 23.04
C ARG A 338 -1.75 -5.93 24.48
N TYR A 339 -0.68 -5.24 24.86
CA TYR A 339 -0.18 -5.21 26.23
C TYR A 339 -0.72 -3.98 26.96
N THR A 340 -1.01 -4.11 28.25
CA THR A 340 -1.19 -2.96 29.14
C THR A 340 0.16 -2.41 29.60
N ASN A 341 0.18 -1.15 30.00
CA ASN A 341 1.35 -0.52 30.60
C ASN A 341 1.95 -1.37 31.74
N GLN A 342 1.09 -1.80 32.67
CA GLN A 342 1.52 -2.57 33.84
C GLN A 342 2.12 -3.92 33.44
N GLU A 343 1.59 -4.61 32.44
CA GLU A 343 2.16 -5.87 31.97
C GLU A 343 3.58 -5.69 31.42
N ILE A 344 3.83 -4.62 30.65
CA ILE A 344 5.18 -4.33 30.17
C ILE A 344 6.07 -3.86 31.31
N LEU A 345 5.57 -3.03 32.23
CA LEU A 345 6.30 -2.58 33.40
C LEU A 345 6.75 -3.75 34.27
N ASP A 346 5.89 -4.73 34.52
CA ASP A 346 6.20 -5.94 35.29
C ASP A 346 7.31 -6.77 34.59
N MET A 347 7.28 -6.85 33.25
CA MET A 347 8.34 -7.48 32.46
C MET A 347 9.65 -6.68 32.50
N TYR A 348 9.55 -5.36 32.37
CA TYR A 348 10.67 -4.40 32.34
C TYR A 348 11.43 -4.35 33.67
N THR A 349 10.72 -4.52 34.79
CA THR A 349 11.25 -4.55 36.16
C THR A 349 11.60 -5.95 36.65
N LYS A 350 11.31 -7.00 35.86
CA LYS A 350 11.49 -8.42 36.19
C LYS A 350 10.58 -8.94 37.31
N GLU A 351 9.51 -8.24 37.65
CA GLU A 351 8.47 -8.74 38.56
C GLU A 351 7.72 -9.93 37.97
N LYS A 352 7.50 -9.91 36.64
CA LYS A 352 6.97 -11.06 35.88
C LYS A 352 7.90 -11.39 34.73
N ASN A 353 8.02 -12.68 34.42
CA ASN A 353 8.68 -13.10 33.18
C ASN A 353 7.74 -12.93 31.97
N PHE A 354 8.32 -12.95 30.78
CA PHE A 354 7.60 -12.76 29.51
C PHE A 354 6.45 -13.75 29.30
N ALA A 355 6.64 -15.02 29.69
CA ALA A 355 5.60 -16.04 29.53
C ALA A 355 4.38 -15.79 30.42
N VAL A 356 4.57 -15.25 31.64
CA VAL A 356 3.47 -14.90 32.55
C VAL A 356 2.69 -13.69 32.03
N ALA A 357 3.37 -12.68 31.51
CA ALA A 357 2.71 -11.53 30.89
C ALA A 357 1.90 -11.95 29.65
N LEU A 358 2.49 -12.75 28.75
CA LEU A 358 1.79 -13.24 27.56
C LEU A 358 0.55 -14.08 27.92
N LYS A 359 0.61 -14.93 28.96
CA LYS A 359 -0.57 -15.65 29.46
C LYS A 359 -1.67 -14.71 29.96
N SER A 360 -1.30 -13.57 30.55
CA SER A 360 -2.26 -12.57 31.02
C SER A 360 -2.97 -11.89 29.84
N VAL A 361 -2.24 -11.54 28.79
CA VAL A 361 -2.80 -11.01 27.53
C VAL A 361 -3.76 -12.01 26.87
N ILE A 362 -3.38 -13.28 26.80
CA ILE A 362 -4.23 -14.36 26.25
C ILE A 362 -5.52 -14.49 27.07
N ALA A 363 -5.42 -14.52 28.40
CA ALA A 363 -6.58 -14.65 29.28
C ALA A 363 -7.58 -13.48 29.15
N ARG A 364 -7.10 -12.32 28.71
CA ARG A 364 -7.90 -11.11 28.47
C ARG A 364 -8.48 -11.02 27.05
N ASN A 365 -8.21 -12.02 26.19
CA ASN A 365 -8.56 -12.03 24.76
C ASN A 365 -7.95 -10.87 23.96
N ASP A 366 -6.78 -10.38 24.37
CA ASP A 366 -6.03 -9.31 23.70
C ASP A 366 -4.90 -9.83 22.79
N LEU A 367 -4.98 -11.11 22.40
CA LEU A 367 -4.12 -11.74 21.41
C LEU A 367 -5.00 -12.41 20.36
N ILE A 368 -4.94 -11.91 19.12
CA ILE A 368 -5.58 -12.51 17.96
C ILE A 368 -4.54 -12.67 16.86
N ILE A 369 -4.15 -13.92 16.59
CA ILE A 369 -3.29 -14.26 15.46
C ILE A 369 -4.02 -15.33 14.66
N PHE A 370 -4.41 -14.99 13.43
CA PHE A 370 -5.11 -15.90 12.53
C PHE A 370 -4.15 -16.94 11.97
N GLU A 371 -4.68 -18.13 11.63
CA GLU A 371 -3.87 -19.11 10.90
C GLU A 371 -3.60 -18.62 9.48
N PRO A 372 -2.38 -18.79 8.96
CA PRO A 372 -2.07 -18.46 7.57
C PRO A 372 -2.81 -19.38 6.60
N SER A 373 -3.17 -18.84 5.44
CA SER A 373 -3.71 -19.67 4.36
C SER A 373 -2.65 -20.65 3.88
N THR A 374 -3.02 -21.94 3.85
CA THR A 374 -2.19 -23.02 3.28
C THR A 374 -2.55 -23.32 1.83
N GLU A 375 -3.50 -22.59 1.25
CA GLU A 375 -3.98 -22.83 -0.11
C GLU A 375 -2.92 -22.45 -1.16
N ALA A 376 -2.76 -23.21 -2.23
CA ALA A 376 -1.93 -22.80 -3.35
C ALA A 376 -2.61 -21.61 -4.06
N VAL A 377 -2.06 -20.40 -3.90
CA VAL A 377 -2.60 -19.17 -4.46
C VAL A 377 -1.52 -18.44 -5.24
N ASP A 378 -1.84 -18.06 -6.46
CA ASP A 378 -1.07 -17.05 -7.18
C ASP A 378 -1.47 -15.65 -6.66
N LEU A 379 -0.58 -15.02 -5.91
CA LEU A 379 -0.82 -13.68 -5.34
C LEU A 379 -0.96 -12.62 -6.45
N THR A 380 -0.29 -12.79 -7.58
CA THR A 380 -0.40 -11.89 -8.73
C THR A 380 -1.77 -12.01 -9.38
N GLU A 381 -2.26 -13.25 -9.55
CA GLU A 381 -3.62 -13.47 -10.04
C GLU A 381 -4.64 -12.76 -9.15
N VAL A 382 -4.58 -12.97 -7.84
CA VAL A 382 -5.53 -12.37 -6.88
C VAL A 382 -5.48 -10.84 -6.93
N LYS A 383 -4.27 -10.26 -6.95
CA LYS A 383 -4.07 -8.81 -6.90
C LYS A 383 -4.68 -8.08 -8.10
N TYR A 384 -4.65 -8.71 -9.28
CA TYR A 384 -5.12 -8.11 -10.53
C TYR A 384 -6.39 -8.74 -11.10
N PHE A 385 -7.04 -9.63 -10.34
CA PHE A 385 -8.25 -10.28 -10.79
C PHE A 385 -9.39 -9.27 -10.93
N CYS A 386 -9.90 -9.12 -12.16
CA CYS A 386 -11.09 -8.36 -12.47
C CYS A 386 -12.19 -9.32 -12.90
N PHE A 387 -13.35 -9.27 -12.24
CA PHE A 387 -14.52 -9.96 -12.74
C PHE A 387 -14.94 -9.40 -14.11
N PRO A 388 -15.39 -10.25 -15.04
CA PRO A 388 -15.84 -9.80 -16.34
C PRO A 388 -17.14 -8.99 -16.23
N ASN A 389 -17.30 -8.01 -17.11
CA ASN A 389 -18.61 -7.40 -17.36
C ASN A 389 -19.33 -8.19 -18.46
N HIS A 390 -20.66 -8.23 -18.40
CA HIS A 390 -21.50 -8.83 -19.44
C HIS A 390 -22.43 -7.79 -20.02
N THR A 391 -22.51 -7.68 -21.35
CA THR A 391 -23.42 -6.75 -22.01
C THR A 391 -24.10 -7.47 -23.15
N THR A 392 -25.42 -7.34 -23.22
CA THR A 392 -26.28 -7.78 -24.33
C THR A 392 -27.13 -6.61 -24.80
N ASP A 393 -27.91 -6.80 -25.87
CA ASP A 393 -28.87 -5.80 -26.33
C ASP A 393 -30.01 -5.54 -25.32
N LYS A 394 -30.26 -6.50 -24.41
CA LYS A 394 -31.36 -6.44 -23.44
C LYS A 394 -30.92 -5.96 -22.05
N TYR A 395 -29.72 -6.34 -21.62
CA TYR A 395 -29.25 -6.07 -20.26
C TYR A 395 -27.73 -6.05 -20.13
N LYS A 396 -27.27 -5.47 -19.02
CA LYS A 396 -25.85 -5.39 -18.64
C LYS A 396 -25.64 -5.89 -17.21
N ILE A 397 -24.57 -6.64 -16.99
CA ILE A 397 -24.09 -7.05 -15.67
C ILE A 397 -22.72 -6.42 -15.42
N ASN A 398 -22.53 -5.81 -14.26
CA ASN A 398 -21.25 -5.30 -13.80
C ASN A 398 -21.12 -5.35 -12.28
N ASN A 399 -20.01 -4.81 -11.75
CA ASN A 399 -19.74 -4.70 -10.32
C ASN A 399 -19.90 -6.05 -9.60
N ILE A 400 -19.36 -7.10 -10.22
CA ILE A 400 -19.36 -8.43 -9.63
C ILE A 400 -18.35 -8.43 -8.48
N GLN A 401 -18.73 -9.00 -7.34
CA GLN A 401 -17.88 -9.10 -6.16
C GLN A 401 -17.99 -10.49 -5.55
N ASP A 402 -16.86 -10.97 -5.02
CA ASP A 402 -16.84 -12.21 -4.25
C ASP A 402 -17.37 -11.97 -2.83
N ALA A 403 -18.35 -12.78 -2.42
CA ALA A 403 -18.89 -12.81 -1.06
C ALA A 403 -18.84 -14.23 -0.48
N SER A 404 -17.96 -15.08 -1.04
CA SER A 404 -17.86 -16.49 -0.70
C SER A 404 -17.41 -16.70 0.73
N THR A 405 -17.89 -17.81 1.28
CA THR A 405 -17.51 -18.34 2.59
C THR A 405 -16.79 -19.67 2.38
N GLU A 406 -16.20 -20.25 3.43
CA GLU A 406 -15.55 -21.56 3.38
C GLU A 406 -16.38 -22.63 2.65
N ASN A 407 -17.68 -22.68 2.93
CA ASN A 407 -18.58 -23.74 2.44
C ASN A 407 -19.47 -23.35 1.25
N ARG A 408 -19.52 -22.06 0.89
CA ARG A 408 -20.43 -21.57 -0.16
C ARG A 408 -19.74 -20.54 -1.04
N LYS A 409 -19.73 -20.78 -2.35
CA LYS A 409 -19.34 -19.82 -3.38
C LYS A 409 -20.50 -18.85 -3.59
N ARG A 410 -20.27 -17.57 -3.37
CA ARG A 410 -21.31 -16.54 -3.42
C ARG A 410 -20.80 -15.34 -4.20
N LEU A 411 -21.61 -14.85 -5.14
CA LEU A 411 -21.29 -13.64 -5.89
C LEU A 411 -22.36 -12.58 -5.67
N LYS A 412 -21.93 -11.32 -5.61
CA LYS A 412 -22.80 -10.15 -5.68
C LYS A 412 -22.64 -9.51 -7.05
N ALA A 413 -23.70 -8.96 -7.64
CA ALA A 413 -23.62 -8.28 -8.92
C ALA A 413 -24.69 -7.20 -9.07
N HIS A 414 -24.47 -6.27 -10.01
CA HIS A 414 -25.49 -5.33 -10.46
C HIS A 414 -25.98 -5.73 -11.86
N LEU A 415 -27.30 -5.73 -12.04
CA LEU A 415 -27.99 -6.02 -13.29
C LEU A 415 -28.77 -4.78 -13.76
N PHE A 416 -28.60 -4.36 -15.01
CA PHE A 416 -29.29 -3.21 -15.59
C PHE A 416 -30.13 -3.67 -16.78
N ILE A 417 -31.43 -3.37 -16.76
CA ILE A 417 -32.40 -3.95 -17.71
C ILE A 417 -33.13 -2.91 -18.58
N GLY A 418 -32.76 -1.63 -18.50
CA GLY A 418 -33.46 -0.56 -19.20
C GLY A 418 -34.81 -0.21 -18.59
N ASP A 419 -35.70 0.38 -19.41
CA ASP A 419 -37.03 0.83 -19.00
C ASP A 419 -38.10 -0.29 -19.14
N ILE A 420 -37.69 -1.56 -19.00
CA ILE A 420 -38.59 -2.72 -19.08
C ILE A 420 -39.54 -2.72 -17.89
N GLU A 421 -40.85 -2.74 -18.18
CA GLU A 421 -41.90 -2.76 -17.14
C GLU A 421 -42.65 -4.10 -17.07
N ASN A 422 -42.47 -5.00 -18.03
CA ASN A 422 -43.17 -6.29 -18.02
C ASN A 422 -42.52 -7.25 -17.02
N LYS A 423 -43.25 -7.68 -15.98
CA LYS A 423 -42.75 -8.61 -14.95
C LYS A 423 -42.13 -9.89 -15.54
N GLN A 424 -42.78 -10.52 -16.51
CA GLN A 424 -42.31 -11.79 -17.08
C GLN A 424 -40.98 -11.60 -17.81
N GLU A 425 -40.84 -10.50 -18.54
CA GLU A 425 -39.59 -10.13 -19.21
C GLU A 425 -38.47 -9.82 -18.20
N ILE A 426 -38.78 -9.11 -17.10
CA ILE A 426 -37.83 -8.86 -16.01
C ILE A 426 -37.34 -10.19 -15.41
N LEU A 427 -38.25 -11.14 -15.15
CA LEU A 427 -37.92 -12.46 -14.62
C LEU A 427 -37.09 -13.30 -15.60
N GLU A 428 -37.37 -13.23 -16.91
CA GLU A 428 -36.57 -13.88 -17.94
C GLU A 428 -35.13 -13.34 -17.95
N ILE A 429 -34.98 -12.02 -17.87
CA ILE A 429 -33.66 -11.37 -17.80
C ILE A 429 -32.92 -11.76 -16.52
N ILE A 430 -33.59 -11.78 -15.36
CA ILE A 430 -32.99 -12.23 -14.09
C ILE A 430 -32.49 -13.67 -14.21
N THR A 431 -33.29 -14.56 -14.81
CA THR A 431 -32.93 -15.97 -15.00
C THR A 431 -31.70 -16.12 -15.90
N ASN A 432 -31.69 -15.42 -17.05
CA ASN A 432 -30.54 -15.41 -17.96
C ASN A 432 -29.26 -14.85 -17.29
N ALA A 433 -29.41 -13.80 -16.48
CA ALA A 433 -28.30 -13.22 -15.73
C ALA A 433 -27.74 -14.19 -14.69
N ILE A 434 -28.61 -14.93 -13.98
CA ILE A 434 -28.23 -15.97 -13.03
C ILE A 434 -27.46 -17.09 -13.72
N ASP A 435 -27.97 -17.59 -14.85
CA ASP A 435 -27.32 -18.68 -15.60
C ASP A 435 -25.91 -18.31 -16.05
N TRP A 436 -25.69 -17.05 -16.45
CA TRP A 436 -24.35 -16.56 -16.76
C TRP A 436 -23.48 -16.39 -15.50
N LEU A 437 -23.99 -15.76 -14.44
CA LEU A 437 -23.26 -15.49 -13.20
C LEU A 437 -22.79 -16.75 -12.48
N LYS A 438 -23.58 -17.82 -12.54
CA LYS A 438 -23.28 -19.13 -11.97
C LYS A 438 -21.91 -19.68 -12.38
N GLY A 439 -21.52 -19.46 -13.63
CA GLY A 439 -20.28 -19.98 -14.21
C GLY A 439 -19.04 -19.10 -14.00
N ILE A 440 -19.16 -17.95 -13.33
CA ILE A 440 -18.06 -16.98 -13.22
C ILE A 440 -17.01 -17.45 -12.22
N LYS A 441 -15.75 -17.49 -12.65
CA LYS A 441 -14.60 -17.78 -11.78
C LYS A 441 -14.45 -16.70 -10.70
N ASN A 442 -14.22 -17.10 -9.45
CA ASN A 442 -13.58 -16.25 -8.43
C ASN A 442 -12.22 -16.86 -8.05
N PRO A 443 -11.18 -16.05 -7.79
CA PRO A 443 -9.89 -16.57 -7.37
C PRO A 443 -9.96 -17.06 -5.90
N PRO A 444 -9.04 -17.92 -5.47
CA PRO A 444 -8.86 -18.22 -4.05
C PRO A 444 -8.59 -16.94 -3.24
N SER A 445 -8.80 -17.01 -1.92
CA SER A 445 -8.38 -15.91 -1.04
C SER A 445 -7.00 -16.24 -0.46
N PRO A 446 -6.06 -15.28 -0.48
CA PRO A 446 -4.72 -15.51 0.02
C PRO A 446 -4.68 -15.57 1.56
N THR A 447 -5.71 -15.10 2.26
CA THR A 447 -5.73 -14.97 3.72
C THR A 447 -6.78 -15.82 4.42
N MET A 448 -7.83 -16.24 3.72
CA MET A 448 -8.96 -16.99 4.29
C MET A 448 -9.40 -18.11 3.37
N GLN A 449 -9.68 -19.28 3.94
CA GLN A 449 -10.28 -20.35 3.16
C GLN A 449 -11.70 -19.96 2.72
N ARG A 450 -11.97 -20.07 1.43
CA ARG A 450 -13.30 -19.83 0.83
C ARG A 450 -13.54 -20.81 -0.31
N LYS A 451 -14.80 -21.12 -0.61
CA LYS A 451 -15.14 -21.88 -1.82
C LYS A 451 -14.97 -20.99 -3.05
N HIS A 452 -14.20 -21.43 -4.05
CA HIS A 452 -13.83 -20.62 -5.22
C HIS A 452 -13.64 -21.45 -6.51
N GLY A 453 -13.17 -20.80 -7.57
CA GLY A 453 -12.82 -21.45 -8.83
C GLY A 453 -13.97 -21.44 -9.84
N LEU A 454 -13.98 -22.40 -10.77
CA LEU A 454 -14.94 -22.50 -11.87
C LEU A 454 -16.24 -23.24 -11.51
N MET A 455 -16.37 -23.74 -10.28
CA MET A 455 -17.60 -24.42 -9.84
C MET A 455 -18.81 -23.48 -9.83
N GLU A 456 -20.02 -24.03 -9.91
CA GLU A 456 -21.26 -23.24 -9.88
C GLU A 456 -21.37 -22.44 -8.58
N ALA A 457 -21.84 -21.19 -8.68
CA ALA A 457 -22.14 -20.39 -7.50
C ALA A 457 -23.32 -20.98 -6.71
N ASP A 458 -23.13 -21.18 -5.39
CA ASP A 458 -24.18 -21.69 -4.49
C ASP A 458 -25.22 -20.61 -4.14
N ALA A 459 -24.83 -19.34 -4.22
CA ALA A 459 -25.71 -18.19 -4.01
C ALA A 459 -25.35 -17.02 -4.93
N LEU A 460 -26.36 -16.28 -5.39
CA LEU A 460 -26.18 -15.02 -6.11
C LEU A 460 -27.06 -13.94 -5.52
N TYR A 461 -26.46 -12.78 -5.26
CA TYR A 461 -27.16 -11.60 -4.75
C TYR A 461 -27.10 -10.50 -5.81
N ILE A 462 -28.24 -10.22 -6.45
CA ILE A 462 -28.29 -9.36 -7.63
C ILE A 462 -29.14 -8.14 -7.32
N ASN A 463 -28.54 -6.96 -7.45
CA ASN A 463 -29.27 -5.70 -7.40
C ASN A 463 -29.71 -5.34 -8.83
N VAL A 464 -31.01 -5.29 -9.07
CA VAL A 464 -31.58 -5.01 -10.39
C VAL A 464 -31.97 -3.54 -10.48
N TYR A 465 -31.49 -2.87 -11.52
CA TYR A 465 -31.74 -1.45 -11.79
C TYR A 465 -32.22 -1.24 -13.22
N LYS A 466 -32.83 -0.08 -13.48
CA LYS A 466 -33.18 0.35 -14.84
C LYS A 466 -31.92 0.72 -15.63
N LYS A 467 -31.10 1.65 -15.11
CA LYS A 467 -29.99 2.27 -15.85
C LYS A 467 -28.69 2.27 -15.04
N ASP A 468 -27.56 2.09 -15.73
CA ASP A 468 -26.22 2.22 -15.16
C ASP A 468 -25.83 3.70 -15.05
N CYS A 469 -26.53 4.41 -14.17
CA CYS A 469 -26.29 5.82 -13.87
C CYS A 469 -25.10 6.00 -12.93
N ARG A 470 -24.47 7.18 -12.92
CA ARG A 470 -23.42 7.51 -11.95
C ARG A 470 -23.95 7.65 -10.51
N THR A 471 -25.22 8.00 -10.36
CA THR A 471 -25.95 8.16 -9.09
C THR A 471 -27.11 7.15 -9.00
N ASN A 472 -27.83 7.13 -7.87
CA ASN A 472 -29.05 6.34 -7.69
C ASN A 472 -28.82 4.82 -7.75
N LYS A 473 -27.83 4.32 -6.99
CA LYS A 473 -27.50 2.89 -6.85
C LYS A 473 -27.86 2.33 -5.47
N GLU A 474 -28.50 3.12 -4.62
CA GLU A 474 -28.97 2.69 -3.31
C GLU A 474 -30.18 1.74 -3.41
N LEU A 475 -30.27 0.80 -2.47
CA LEU A 475 -31.35 -0.20 -2.39
C LEU A 475 -32.55 0.34 -1.60
N SER A 476 -32.90 1.61 -1.85
CA SER A 476 -33.97 2.32 -1.15
C SER A 476 -35.28 2.23 -1.93
N PRO A 477 -36.44 2.12 -1.27
CA PRO A 477 -37.75 2.23 -1.91
C PRO A 477 -37.97 3.55 -2.68
N ASN A 478 -37.27 4.62 -2.28
CA ASN A 478 -37.36 5.92 -2.92
C ASN A 478 -36.48 6.04 -4.19
N ASN A 479 -35.62 5.06 -4.46
CA ASN A 479 -34.76 5.07 -5.62
C ASN A 479 -35.53 4.55 -6.86
N GLU A 480 -35.94 5.46 -7.74
CA GLU A 480 -36.65 5.15 -8.98
C GLU A 480 -35.84 4.30 -9.98
N ASN A 481 -34.53 4.22 -9.81
CA ASN A 481 -33.67 3.36 -10.61
C ASN A 481 -33.66 1.90 -10.11
N PHE A 482 -33.89 1.65 -8.82
CA PHE A 482 -33.85 0.31 -8.21
C PHE A 482 -35.15 -0.46 -8.46
N ILE A 483 -35.09 -1.63 -9.09
CA ILE A 483 -36.28 -2.42 -9.43
C ILE A 483 -36.56 -3.48 -8.36
N CYS A 484 -35.57 -4.32 -8.09
CA CYS A 484 -35.66 -5.37 -7.09
C CYS A 484 -34.28 -5.85 -6.66
N PHE A 485 -34.25 -6.48 -5.48
CA PHE A 485 -33.15 -7.31 -5.05
C PHE A 485 -33.51 -8.78 -5.28
N VAL A 486 -32.57 -9.55 -5.81
CA VAL A 486 -32.73 -10.98 -6.08
C VAL A 486 -31.73 -11.76 -5.26
N ASP A 487 -32.22 -12.72 -4.49
CA ASP A 487 -31.45 -13.70 -3.74
C ASP A 487 -31.71 -15.10 -4.32
N TYR A 488 -30.75 -15.61 -5.08
CA TYR A 488 -30.78 -16.95 -5.65
C TYR A 488 -29.96 -17.90 -4.77
N ASN A 489 -30.52 -19.06 -4.44
CA ASN A 489 -29.82 -20.13 -3.73
C ASN A 489 -30.00 -21.48 -4.44
N LEU A 490 -28.90 -22.20 -4.70
CA LEU A 490 -28.95 -23.50 -5.39
C LEU A 490 -29.70 -24.58 -4.60
N VAL A 491 -29.58 -24.57 -3.26
CA VAL A 491 -30.25 -25.49 -2.31
C VAL A 491 -30.90 -24.65 -1.19
N GLU A 492 -32.05 -25.11 -0.66
CA GLU A 492 -33.02 -24.40 0.21
C GLU A 492 -32.53 -23.27 1.15
N LYS A 493 -33.40 -22.25 1.26
CA LYS A 493 -33.45 -21.03 2.11
C LYS A 493 -32.22 -20.10 2.13
N THR A 494 -32.53 -18.81 2.02
CA THR A 494 -31.56 -17.73 2.15
C THR A 494 -30.77 -17.83 3.46
N THR A 495 -29.46 -17.56 3.38
CA THR A 495 -28.62 -17.33 4.56
C THR A 495 -28.55 -15.86 4.96
N LEU A 496 -29.14 -14.96 4.19
CA LEU A 496 -29.13 -13.53 4.47
C LEU A 496 -30.35 -13.16 5.30
N LYS A 497 -30.10 -12.73 6.54
CA LYS A 497 -31.13 -12.03 7.32
C LYS A 497 -31.49 -10.74 6.59
N ASN A 498 -32.78 -10.58 6.25
CA ASN A 498 -33.33 -9.39 5.57
C ASN A 498 -32.60 -9.05 4.26
N GLY A 499 -32.14 -10.05 3.49
CA GLY A 499 -31.37 -9.83 2.25
C GLY A 499 -30.05 -9.08 2.45
N GLY A 500 -29.53 -9.01 3.69
CA GLY A 500 -28.36 -8.20 4.04
C GLY A 500 -28.64 -6.70 4.18
N LEU A 501 -29.91 -6.28 4.16
CA LEU A 501 -30.35 -4.90 4.34
C LEU A 501 -30.80 -4.61 5.79
N PRO A 502 -30.75 -3.34 6.22
CA PRO A 502 -31.43 -2.92 7.44
C PRO A 502 -32.91 -3.31 7.40
N GLU A 503 -33.42 -3.82 8.52
CA GLU A 503 -34.80 -4.31 8.63
C GLU A 503 -35.84 -3.25 8.25
N SER A 504 -35.58 -1.98 8.58
CA SER A 504 -36.44 -0.84 8.24
C SER A 504 -36.57 -0.57 6.73
N ILE A 505 -35.59 -0.98 5.93
CA ILE A 505 -35.62 -0.91 4.47
C ILE A 505 -36.25 -2.17 3.90
N TRP A 506 -35.83 -3.34 4.39
CA TRP A 506 -36.33 -4.65 3.95
C TRP A 506 -37.86 -4.76 4.05
N ASN A 507 -38.43 -4.32 5.17
CA ASN A 507 -39.86 -4.38 5.42
C ASN A 507 -40.70 -3.46 4.51
N LYS A 508 -40.07 -2.54 3.77
CA LYS A 508 -40.75 -1.66 2.79
C LYS A 508 -40.81 -2.25 1.39
N LEU A 509 -40.08 -3.35 1.13
CA LEU A 509 -40.08 -4.05 -0.16
C LEU A 509 -41.18 -5.13 -0.19
N TYR A 510 -41.61 -5.51 -1.39
CA TYR A 510 -42.59 -6.57 -1.59
C TYR A 510 -41.88 -7.89 -1.89
N HIS A 511 -42.03 -8.88 -1.02
CA HIS A 511 -41.27 -10.12 -1.05
C HIS A 511 -42.02 -11.25 -1.75
N GLU A 512 -41.39 -11.86 -2.75
CA GLU A 512 -41.93 -12.97 -3.53
C GLU A 512 -40.91 -14.12 -3.63
N ILE A 513 -41.39 -15.36 -3.58
CA ILE A 513 -40.54 -16.55 -3.75
C ILE A 513 -40.97 -17.29 -5.02
N ILE A 514 -40.03 -17.50 -5.95
CA ILE A 514 -40.25 -18.20 -7.22
C ILE A 514 -39.17 -19.27 -7.38
N GLY A 515 -39.51 -20.52 -7.11
CA GLY A 515 -38.54 -21.62 -7.13
C GLY A 515 -37.40 -21.34 -6.14
N ASN A 516 -36.18 -21.22 -6.68
CA ASN A 516 -34.96 -20.95 -5.91
C ASN A 516 -34.65 -19.45 -5.72
N LEU A 517 -35.57 -18.57 -6.12
CA LEU A 517 -35.42 -17.11 -6.05
C LEU A 517 -36.25 -16.55 -4.92
N GLU A 518 -35.64 -15.73 -4.07
CA GLU A 518 -36.32 -14.77 -3.22
C GLU A 518 -36.12 -13.38 -3.80
N ILE A 519 -37.21 -12.71 -4.15
CA ILE A 519 -37.19 -11.42 -4.84
C ILE A 519 -37.88 -10.38 -3.97
N ALA A 520 -37.15 -9.31 -3.65
CA ALA A 520 -37.68 -8.15 -2.94
C ALA A 520 -37.89 -6.99 -3.92
N TRP A 521 -39.14 -6.82 -4.37
CA TRP A 521 -39.53 -5.80 -5.33
C TRP A 521 -39.66 -4.43 -4.67
N ARG A 522 -39.20 -3.38 -5.36
CA ARG A 522 -39.47 -1.99 -4.95
C ARG A 522 -40.96 -1.67 -5.01
N GLU A 523 -41.63 -2.09 -6.09
CA GLU A 523 -43.02 -1.71 -6.36
C GLU A 523 -43.96 -2.91 -6.28
N GLY A 524 -45.12 -2.70 -5.64
CA GLY A 524 -46.14 -3.72 -5.48
C GLY A 524 -46.77 -4.20 -6.79
N ARG A 525 -46.65 -3.45 -7.89
CA ARG A 525 -47.17 -3.86 -9.22
C ARG A 525 -46.54 -5.15 -9.74
N TYR A 526 -45.33 -5.48 -9.27
CA TYR A 526 -44.62 -6.70 -9.64
C TYR A 526 -44.94 -7.87 -8.69
N PHE A 527 -45.56 -7.65 -7.54
CA PHE A 527 -45.84 -8.70 -6.57
C PHE A 527 -47.12 -9.47 -6.91
N THR A 528 -47.06 -10.81 -6.92
CA THR A 528 -48.25 -11.66 -7.11
C THR A 528 -48.72 -12.23 -5.77
N ARG A 529 -49.92 -11.85 -5.32
CA ARG A 529 -50.50 -12.34 -4.06
C ARG A 529 -51.09 -13.74 -4.25
N HIS A 530 -50.47 -14.76 -3.67
CA HIS A 530 -51.10 -16.09 -3.58
C HIS A 530 -52.22 -16.06 -2.53
N SER A 531 -53.48 -16.06 -2.97
CA SER A 531 -54.60 -16.35 -2.07
C SER A 531 -54.60 -17.85 -1.77
N LYS A 532 -54.35 -18.23 -0.51
CA LYS A 532 -54.75 -19.56 -0.04
C LYS A 532 -56.28 -19.59 -0.12
N LYS A 533 -56.84 -20.31 -1.10
CA LYS A 533 -58.25 -20.74 -1.03
C LYS A 533 -58.38 -21.62 0.21
N SER A 534 -58.90 -21.04 1.30
CA SER A 534 -59.50 -21.82 2.37
C SER A 534 -60.74 -22.50 1.78
N TRP A 535 -60.64 -23.81 1.54
CA TRP A 535 -61.82 -24.62 1.30
C TRP A 535 -62.59 -24.66 2.62
N ALA A 536 -63.81 -24.13 2.58
CA ALA A 536 -64.77 -24.16 3.69
C ALA A 536 -65.39 -25.55 3.83
#